data_AF-A0A399XTY7-F1
#
_entry.id   AF-A0A399XTY7-F1
#
_cell.length_a   1.000
_cell.length_b   1.000
_cell.length_c   1.000
_cell.angle_alpha   90.00
_cell.angle_beta   90.00
_cell.angle_gamma   90.00
#
_symmetry.space_group_name_H-M   'P 1'
#
loop_
_entity.id
_entity.type
_entity.pdbx_description
1 polymer ?
#
loop_
_entity_poly.entity_id
_entity_poly.type
_entity_poly.pdbx_seq_one_letter_code
_entity_poly.pdbx_strand_id
1 'polypeptide(L)'
;MSFAGTSAPLICSLHFDFVDGLVHDAAVASVRSYFESYTGSWFETLANVTRPHTITAGDLVAVTALSVTVPTDATIRLLSAEGQRQVSELLCALPLNQGLWEVKPELVTDRDGPMWRLHSLLKSSTCRWPADGSANGIGGVTAGKLIAAKRPALFPIYDSQVSAALGYPDDGTYWAR
;
A
#
# COMPACT_ATOMS: atom_id res chain seq x y z
N MET A 1 -40.69 -47.01 6.75
CA MET A 1 -39.33 -47.45 7.13
C MET A 1 -38.67 -47.88 5.82
N SER A 2 -37.62 -47.28 5.28
CA SER A 2 -36.46 -46.60 5.87
C SER A 2 -35.91 -45.59 4.86
N PHE A 3 -35.49 -44.40 5.31
CA PHE A 3 -34.68 -43.45 4.55
C PHE A 3 -33.30 -43.42 5.19
N ALA A 4 -32.25 -43.77 4.44
CA ALA A 4 -30.84 -43.47 4.73
C ALA A 4 -30.02 -43.84 3.49
N GLY A 5 -29.06 -43.06 3.01
CA GLY A 5 -28.57 -41.76 3.43
C GLY A 5 -27.68 -41.21 2.32
N THR A 6 -27.91 -39.96 1.96
CA THR A 6 -27.13 -39.22 0.96
C THR A 6 -25.83 -38.76 1.61
N SER A 7 -24.69 -39.14 1.04
CA SER A 7 -23.37 -38.63 1.44
C SER A 7 -23.25 -37.16 1.05
N ALA A 8 -23.16 -36.28 2.04
CA ALA A 8 -22.81 -34.87 1.86
C ALA A 8 -21.28 -34.70 1.96
N PRO A 9 -20.68 -33.77 1.20
CA PRO A 9 -19.23 -33.63 1.14
C PRO A 9 -18.68 -32.99 2.43
N LEU A 10 -17.46 -33.41 2.78
CA LEU A 10 -16.64 -32.82 3.83
C LEU A 10 -16.41 -31.34 3.54
N ILE A 11 -17.11 -30.47 4.26
CA ILE A 11 -16.77 -29.05 4.33
C ILE A 11 -15.51 -28.95 5.18
N CYS A 12 -14.43 -28.50 4.54
CA CYS A 12 -13.20 -28.06 5.18
C CYS A 12 -13.54 -26.94 6.18
N SER A 13 -13.58 -27.29 7.46
CA SER A 13 -13.67 -26.32 8.55
C SER A 13 -12.35 -25.56 8.61
N LEU A 14 -12.32 -24.34 8.06
CA LEU A 14 -11.32 -23.35 8.43
C LEU A 14 -11.53 -23.03 9.91
N HIS A 15 -10.75 -23.67 10.77
CA HIS A 15 -10.65 -23.33 12.19
C HIS A 15 -9.93 -21.98 12.25
N PHE A 16 -10.70 -20.89 12.30
CA PHE A 16 -10.18 -19.62 12.78
C PHE A 16 -10.02 -19.78 14.28
N ASP A 17 -8.84 -20.22 14.73
CA ASP A 17 -8.46 -20.08 16.12
C ASP A 17 -8.43 -18.58 16.42
N PHE A 18 -9.52 -18.08 16.98
CA PHE A 18 -9.56 -16.73 17.48
C PHE A 18 -8.58 -16.65 18.66
N VAL A 19 -7.76 -15.61 18.68
CA VAL A 19 -6.76 -15.43 19.73
C VAL A 19 -7.51 -15.20 21.05
N ASP A 20 -7.47 -16.18 21.96
CA ASP A 20 -8.14 -16.15 23.26
C ASP A 20 -7.16 -15.83 24.43
N GLY A 21 -7.72 -15.43 25.58
CA GLY A 21 -6.96 -15.22 26.82
C GLY A 21 -6.11 -13.93 26.83
N LEU A 22 -4.96 -13.94 27.50
CA LEU A 22 -4.11 -12.75 27.67
C LEU A 22 -3.63 -12.13 26.34
N VAL A 23 -3.53 -12.94 25.29
CA VAL A 23 -3.15 -12.46 23.96
C VAL A 23 -4.31 -11.69 23.31
N HIS A 24 -5.56 -12.07 23.59
CA HIS A 24 -6.75 -11.31 23.19
C HIS A 24 -6.73 -9.90 23.80
N ASP A 25 -6.56 -9.81 25.12
CA ASP A 25 -6.59 -8.53 25.83
C ASP A 25 -5.46 -7.61 25.39
N ALA A 26 -4.26 -8.17 25.18
CA ALA A 26 -3.13 -7.43 24.64
C ALA A 26 -3.40 -6.93 23.22
N ALA A 27 -3.99 -7.77 22.35
CA ALA A 27 -4.35 -7.37 20.99
C ALA A 27 -5.40 -6.25 20.98
N VAL A 28 -6.46 -6.37 21.80
CA VAL A 28 -7.49 -5.33 21.95
C VAL A 28 -6.87 -4.02 22.45
N ALA A 29 -5.97 -4.08 23.43
CA ALA A 29 -5.28 -2.91 23.95
C ALA A 29 -4.38 -2.26 22.88
N SER A 30 -3.66 -3.05 22.07
CA SER A 30 -2.86 -2.54 20.95
C SER A 30 -3.72 -1.85 19.89
N VAL A 31 -4.86 -2.44 19.51
CA VAL A 31 -5.78 -1.82 18.54
C VAL A 31 -6.35 -0.51 19.08
N ARG A 32 -6.76 -0.46 20.36
CA ARG A 32 -7.23 0.79 20.99
C ARG A 32 -6.13 1.85 20.98
N SER A 33 -4.93 1.50 21.42
CA SER A 33 -3.79 2.41 21.45
C SER A 33 -3.47 2.96 20.06
N TYR A 34 -3.56 2.13 19.02
CA TYR A 34 -3.38 2.55 17.63
C TYR A 34 -4.35 3.67 17.22
N PHE A 35 -5.65 3.52 17.52
CA PHE A 35 -6.65 4.53 17.18
C PHE A 35 -6.64 5.77 18.09
N GLU A 36 -6.13 5.67 19.32
CA GLU A 36 -6.09 6.78 20.27
C GLU A 36 -4.83 7.64 20.15
N SER A 37 -3.67 7.02 19.90
CA SER A 37 -2.37 7.66 20.09
C SER A 37 -1.47 7.67 18.85
N TYR A 38 -1.78 6.88 17.82
CA TYR A 38 -0.96 6.82 16.62
C TYR A 38 -1.61 7.58 15.47
N THR A 39 -0.85 8.51 14.89
CA THR A 39 -1.28 9.31 13.73
C THR A 39 -1.64 8.44 12.54
N GLY A 40 -1.03 7.25 12.41
CA GLY A 40 -1.26 6.33 11.29
C GLY A 40 -2.72 5.95 11.09
N SER A 41 -3.54 5.96 12.14
CA SER A 41 -4.99 5.71 12.08
C SER A 41 -5.76 6.75 11.25
N TRP A 42 -5.14 7.90 10.94
CA TRP A 42 -5.71 8.94 10.10
C TRP A 42 -5.34 8.80 8.62
N PHE A 43 -4.46 7.86 8.25
CA PHE A 43 -3.95 7.74 6.88
C PHE A 43 -5.07 7.61 5.85
N GLU A 44 -5.98 6.66 6.04
CA GLU A 44 -7.10 6.39 5.14
C GLU A 44 -8.11 7.53 5.11
N THR A 45 -8.29 8.23 6.25
CA THR A 45 -9.18 9.38 6.36
C THR A 45 -8.63 10.59 5.59
N LEU A 46 -7.30 10.77 5.59
CA LEU A 46 -6.62 11.87 4.91
C LEU A 46 -6.38 11.58 3.43
N ALA A 47 -6.20 10.31 3.05
CA ALA A 47 -5.99 9.90 1.67
C ALA A 47 -7.20 10.26 0.80
N ASN A 48 -6.95 10.82 -0.38
CA ASN A 48 -8.02 11.30 -1.24
C ASN A 48 -8.54 10.15 -2.12
N VAL A 49 -9.58 9.48 -1.65
CA VAL A 49 -10.22 8.37 -2.38
C VAL A 49 -11.12 8.83 -3.54
N THR A 50 -11.58 10.09 -3.54
CA THR A 50 -12.46 10.61 -4.61
C THR A 50 -11.70 10.91 -5.90
N ARG A 51 -10.37 11.02 -5.83
CA ARG A 51 -9.48 11.18 -6.97
C ARG A 51 -8.49 10.01 -7.08
N PRO A 52 -8.95 8.82 -7.50
CA PRO A 52 -8.17 7.58 -7.38
C PRO A 52 -7.05 7.45 -8.42
N HIS A 53 -7.05 8.27 -9.46
CA HIS A 53 -6.02 8.25 -10.52
C HIS A 53 -5.02 9.40 -10.39
N THR A 54 -5.03 10.15 -9.30
CA THR A 54 -4.10 11.27 -9.12
C THR A 54 -3.60 11.35 -7.70
N ILE A 55 -2.31 11.60 -7.49
CA ILE A 55 -1.77 11.99 -6.18
C ILE A 55 -2.17 13.44 -5.92
N THR A 56 -2.81 13.71 -4.79
CA THR A 56 -3.32 15.02 -4.38
C THR A 56 -2.58 15.52 -3.16
N ALA A 57 -2.78 16.80 -2.80
CA ALA A 57 -2.25 17.34 -1.55
C ALA A 57 -2.73 16.54 -0.31
N GLY A 58 -3.96 16.01 -0.33
CA GLY A 58 -4.46 15.14 0.74
C GLY A 58 -3.63 13.87 0.90
N ASP A 59 -3.19 13.25 -0.20
CA ASP A 59 -2.36 12.05 -0.15
C ASP A 59 -0.94 12.35 0.37
N LEU A 60 -0.41 13.53 0.04
CA LEU A 60 0.88 13.99 0.56
C LEU A 60 0.83 14.24 2.07
N VAL A 61 -0.29 14.76 2.57
CA VAL A 61 -0.55 14.90 4.01
C VAL A 61 -0.78 13.53 4.64
N ALA A 62 -1.54 12.64 3.99
CA ALA A 62 -1.84 11.31 4.50
C ALA A 62 -0.57 10.53 4.81
N VAL A 63 0.42 10.51 3.92
CA VAL A 63 1.65 9.75 4.17
C VAL A 63 2.46 10.28 5.37
N THR A 64 2.28 11.54 5.78
CA THR A 64 2.88 12.07 7.03
C THR A 64 2.34 11.37 8.27
N ALA A 65 1.09 10.90 8.24
CA ALA A 65 0.50 10.10 9.29
C ALA A 65 1.25 8.77 9.50
N LEU A 66 1.92 8.29 8.45
CA LEU A 66 2.76 7.08 8.44
C LEU A 66 4.25 7.39 8.63
N SER A 67 4.59 8.54 9.24
CA SER A 67 5.96 8.95 9.57
C SER A 67 6.89 9.12 8.36
N VAL A 68 6.35 9.40 7.17
CA VAL A 68 7.16 9.76 5.99
C VAL A 68 6.72 11.10 5.42
N THR A 69 7.65 11.87 4.88
CA THR A 69 7.37 13.13 4.19
C THR A 69 7.83 13.04 2.74
N VAL A 70 7.16 13.79 1.87
CA VAL A 70 7.54 13.96 0.47
C VAL A 70 8.31 15.28 0.35
N PRO A 71 9.53 15.29 -0.21
CA PRO A 71 10.28 16.53 -0.41
C PRO A 71 9.48 17.58 -1.21
N THR A 72 9.69 18.86 -0.91
CA THR A 72 8.93 19.97 -1.50
C THR A 72 9.00 19.99 -3.03
N ASP A 73 10.18 19.76 -3.61
CA ASP A 73 10.33 19.76 -5.07
C ASP A 73 9.56 18.60 -5.73
N ALA A 74 9.59 17.42 -5.11
CA ALA A 74 8.82 16.28 -5.58
C ALA A 74 7.31 16.54 -5.41
N THR A 75 6.90 17.19 -4.34
CA THR A 75 5.52 17.64 -4.13
C THR A 75 5.06 18.59 -5.25
N ILE A 76 5.84 19.62 -5.55
CA ILE A 76 5.53 20.57 -6.64
C ILE A 76 5.36 19.83 -7.97
N ARG A 77 6.25 18.87 -8.27
CA ARG A 77 6.18 18.08 -9.51
C ARG A 77 4.97 17.15 -9.53
N LEU A 78 4.68 16.44 -8.45
CA LEU A 78 3.51 15.57 -8.33
C LEU A 78 2.20 16.35 -8.50
N LEU A 79 2.12 17.60 -8.03
CA LEU A 79 0.95 18.46 -8.16
C LEU A 79 0.90 19.23 -9.50
N SER A 80 1.99 19.25 -10.27
CA SER A 80 2.04 19.87 -11.59
C SER A 80 1.23 19.09 -12.63
N ALA A 81 0.76 19.77 -13.68
CA ALA A 81 0.01 19.11 -14.76
C ALA A 81 0.76 17.95 -15.43
N GLU A 82 2.09 18.05 -15.56
CA GLU A 82 2.91 16.97 -16.13
C GLU A 82 2.99 15.77 -15.19
N GLY A 83 3.31 15.97 -13.92
CA GLY A 83 3.38 14.87 -12.95
C GLY A 83 2.04 14.18 -12.77
N GLN A 84 0.95 14.95 -12.76
CA GLN A 84 -0.42 14.43 -12.73
C GLN A 84 -0.71 13.52 -13.93
N ARG A 85 -0.32 13.91 -15.15
CA ARG A 85 -0.49 13.08 -16.35
C ARG A 85 0.27 11.76 -16.23
N GLN A 86 1.57 11.83 -15.92
CA GLN A 86 2.45 10.65 -15.84
C GLN A 86 1.95 9.65 -14.78
N VAL A 87 1.59 10.14 -13.60
CA VAL A 87 1.06 9.30 -12.52
C VAL A 87 -0.32 8.75 -12.87
N SER A 88 -1.19 9.57 -13.46
CA SER A 88 -2.54 9.15 -13.82
C SER A 88 -2.56 8.07 -14.90
N GLU A 89 -1.67 8.14 -15.88
CA GLU A 89 -1.55 7.11 -16.91
C GLU A 89 -1.30 5.73 -16.27
N LEU A 90 -0.35 5.66 -15.35
CA LEU A 90 0.02 4.42 -14.66
C LEU A 90 -1.05 3.96 -13.66
N LEU A 91 -1.67 4.88 -12.91
CA LEU A 91 -2.76 4.54 -12.00
C LEU A 91 -3.99 4.04 -12.76
N CYS A 92 -4.32 4.59 -13.93
CA CYS A 92 -5.43 4.10 -14.76
C CYS A 92 -5.22 2.66 -15.25
N ALA A 93 -3.97 2.22 -15.41
CA ALA A 93 -3.64 0.84 -15.78
C ALA A 93 -3.73 -0.16 -14.61
N LEU A 94 -3.93 0.31 -13.37
CA LEU A 94 -4.05 -0.53 -12.17
C LEU A 94 -5.51 -0.69 -11.73
N PRO A 95 -5.93 -1.89 -11.30
CA PRO A 95 -7.29 -2.12 -10.81
C PRO A 95 -7.57 -1.29 -9.56
N LEU A 96 -8.79 -0.77 -9.42
CA LEU A 96 -9.17 0.07 -8.28
C LEU A 96 -9.48 -0.73 -7.01
N ASN A 97 -10.25 -1.81 -7.17
CA ASN A 97 -10.87 -2.55 -6.06
C ASN A 97 -10.49 -4.04 -6.08
N GLN A 98 -9.25 -4.35 -6.47
CA GLN A 98 -8.73 -5.72 -6.38
C GLN A 98 -7.62 -5.78 -5.36
N GLY A 99 -7.72 -6.78 -4.48
CA GLY A 99 -6.70 -7.10 -3.51
C GLY A 99 -5.46 -7.71 -4.16
N LEU A 100 -4.31 -7.58 -3.49
CA LEU A 100 -3.06 -8.23 -3.91
C LEU A 100 -3.23 -9.75 -4.11
N TRP A 101 -4.10 -10.39 -3.33
CA TRP A 101 -4.40 -11.82 -3.42
C TRP A 101 -5.36 -12.21 -4.57
N GLU A 102 -5.96 -11.24 -5.25
CA GLU A 102 -6.95 -11.47 -6.32
C GLU A 102 -6.36 -11.23 -7.71
N VAL A 103 -5.30 -10.40 -7.79
CA VAL A 103 -4.66 -10.06 -9.06
C VAL A 103 -3.75 -11.19 -9.52
N LYS A 104 -3.53 -11.26 -10.83
CA LYS A 104 -2.56 -12.20 -11.39
C LYS A 104 -1.14 -11.81 -10.96
N PRO A 105 -0.26 -12.77 -10.63
CA PRO A 105 1.11 -12.49 -10.20
C PRO A 105 1.91 -11.59 -11.15
N GLU A 106 1.63 -11.64 -12.45
CA GLU A 106 2.34 -10.85 -13.46
C GLU A 106 2.09 -9.35 -13.30
N LEU A 107 0.93 -8.93 -12.78
CA LEU A 107 0.68 -7.50 -12.51
C LEU A 107 1.70 -6.91 -11.53
N VAL A 108 2.21 -7.74 -10.63
CA VAL A 108 3.07 -7.36 -9.50
C VAL A 108 4.54 -7.67 -9.81
N THR A 109 4.81 -8.76 -10.51
CA THR A 109 6.17 -9.25 -10.79
C THR A 109 6.76 -8.74 -12.10
N ASP A 110 5.95 -8.27 -13.05
CA ASP A 110 6.43 -7.67 -14.30
C ASP A 110 7.10 -6.31 -14.04
N ARG A 111 8.40 -6.27 -14.30
CA ARG A 111 9.23 -5.07 -14.10
C ARG A 111 8.96 -3.96 -15.12
N ASP A 112 8.34 -4.29 -16.25
CA ASP A 112 7.88 -3.33 -17.25
C ASP A 112 6.40 -2.98 -17.06
N GLY A 113 5.72 -3.66 -16.13
CA GLY A 113 4.32 -3.49 -15.82
C GLY A 113 3.99 -2.15 -15.13
N PRO A 114 2.71 -1.78 -15.09
CA PRO A 114 2.26 -0.48 -14.58
C PRO A 114 2.60 -0.26 -13.10
N MET A 115 2.59 -1.31 -12.27
CA MET A 115 2.90 -1.21 -10.84
C MET A 115 4.39 -0.88 -10.62
N TRP A 116 5.28 -1.57 -11.35
CA TRP A 116 6.73 -1.36 -11.28
C TRP A 116 7.14 0.00 -11.84
N ARG A 117 6.52 0.39 -12.96
CA ARG A 117 6.70 1.71 -13.57
C ARG A 117 6.22 2.82 -12.64
N LEU A 118 5.09 2.67 -11.96
CA LEU A 118 4.59 3.68 -11.02
C LEU A 118 5.53 3.84 -9.82
N HIS A 119 5.96 2.74 -9.21
CA HIS A 119 6.92 2.78 -8.10
C HIS A 119 8.24 3.40 -8.51
N SER A 120 8.74 3.05 -9.70
CA SER A 120 9.97 3.62 -10.27
C SER A 120 9.81 5.10 -10.61
N LEU A 121 8.67 5.53 -11.14
CA LEU A 121 8.38 6.94 -11.45
C LEU A 121 8.51 7.83 -10.20
N LEU A 122 8.12 7.30 -9.05
CA LEU A 122 8.14 8.03 -7.78
C LEU A 122 9.53 8.07 -7.14
N LYS A 123 10.39 7.06 -7.34
CA LYS A 123 11.65 6.89 -6.60
C LYS A 123 12.82 7.73 -7.12
N SER A 124 13.64 8.23 -6.19
CA SER A 124 14.89 8.96 -6.47
C SER A 124 15.90 8.19 -7.31
N SER A 125 15.98 6.87 -7.14
CA SER A 125 16.95 6.03 -7.85
C SER A 125 16.73 6.02 -9.36
N THR A 126 15.51 6.31 -9.79
CA THR A 126 15.01 6.13 -11.16
C THR A 126 14.55 7.45 -11.76
N CYS A 127 13.94 8.33 -10.96
CA CYS A 127 13.46 9.62 -11.39
C CYS A 127 14.18 10.78 -10.71
N ARG A 128 14.57 11.74 -11.56
CA ARG A 128 15.19 13.00 -11.17
C ARG A 128 14.13 14.10 -11.33
N TRP A 129 13.44 14.40 -10.24
CA TRP A 129 12.52 15.53 -10.10
C TRP A 129 13.11 16.43 -9.03
N PRO A 130 14.04 17.33 -9.39
CA PRO A 130 13.69 18.67 -9.89
C PRO A 130 14.22 18.97 -11.30
N ALA A 131 13.96 20.18 -11.82
CA ALA A 131 14.37 20.59 -13.17
C ALA A 131 15.89 20.59 -13.39
N ASP A 132 16.66 20.69 -12.32
CA ASP A 132 18.13 20.65 -12.32
C ASP A 132 18.71 19.22 -12.43
N GLY A 133 17.86 18.19 -12.48
CA GLY A 133 18.27 16.80 -12.61
C GLY A 133 18.78 16.17 -11.32
N SER A 134 18.62 16.83 -10.17
CA SER A 134 18.95 16.27 -8.87
C SER A 134 17.95 15.18 -8.42
N ALA A 135 18.32 14.40 -7.40
CA ALA A 135 17.46 13.35 -6.87
C ALA A 135 16.21 13.95 -6.21
N ASN A 136 15.04 13.33 -6.43
CA ASN A 136 13.77 13.84 -5.89
C ASN A 136 13.56 13.61 -4.38
N GLY A 137 14.51 12.96 -3.71
CA GLY A 137 14.49 12.58 -2.30
C GLY A 137 13.42 11.55 -1.88
N ILE A 138 12.59 11.03 -2.78
CA ILE A 138 11.62 9.97 -2.48
C ILE A 138 12.30 8.59 -2.47
N GLY A 139 12.33 7.95 -1.30
CA GLY A 139 12.75 6.56 -1.13
C GLY A 139 11.66 5.53 -1.48
N GLY A 140 12.02 4.24 -1.51
CA GLY A 140 11.11 3.15 -1.88
C GLY A 140 9.91 2.97 -0.94
N VAL A 141 10.10 3.18 0.36
CA VAL A 141 9.03 3.15 1.37
C VAL A 141 8.03 4.29 1.13
N THR A 142 8.51 5.52 0.93
CA THR A 142 7.65 6.68 0.67
C THR A 142 6.87 6.51 -0.63
N ALA A 143 7.52 6.03 -1.70
CA ALA A 143 6.85 5.72 -2.96
C ALA A 143 5.74 4.67 -2.77
N GLY A 144 6.02 3.60 -2.01
CA GLY A 144 5.02 2.57 -1.71
C GLY A 144 3.82 3.11 -0.94
N LYS A 145 4.05 3.94 0.09
CA LYS A 145 2.98 4.59 0.87
C LYS A 145 2.10 5.52 0.02
N LEU A 146 2.67 6.24 -0.94
CA LEU A 146 1.90 7.04 -1.90
C LEU A 146 1.02 6.17 -2.82
N ILE A 147 1.51 5.02 -3.26
CA ILE A 147 0.72 4.08 -4.07
C ILE A 147 -0.39 3.45 -3.23
N ALA A 148 -0.09 3.05 -2.00
CA ALA A 148 -1.07 2.52 -1.07
C ALA A 148 -2.21 3.51 -0.77
N ALA A 149 -1.93 4.82 -0.72
CA ALA A 149 -2.97 5.85 -0.59
C ALA A 149 -3.98 5.82 -1.76
N LYS A 150 -3.58 5.31 -2.94
CA LYS A 150 -4.45 5.18 -4.13
C LYS A 150 -4.94 3.77 -4.37
N ARG A 151 -4.21 2.76 -3.91
CA ARG A 151 -4.45 1.35 -4.17
C ARG A 151 -4.24 0.54 -2.88
N PRO A 152 -4.99 0.83 -1.80
CA PRO A 152 -4.72 0.28 -0.47
C PRO A 152 -4.85 -1.24 -0.40
N ALA A 153 -5.74 -1.84 -1.21
CA ALA A 153 -5.90 -3.29 -1.27
C ALA A 153 -4.82 -3.98 -2.12
N LEU A 154 -4.19 -3.26 -3.06
CA LEU A 154 -3.24 -3.82 -4.03
C LEU A 154 -1.78 -3.64 -3.59
N PHE A 155 -1.44 -2.48 -2.99
CA PHE A 155 -0.07 -2.14 -2.62
C PHE A 155 0.05 -2.12 -1.09
N PRO A 156 0.70 -3.12 -0.47
CA PRO A 156 0.74 -3.22 0.98
C PRO A 156 1.58 -2.10 1.61
N ILE A 157 1.16 -1.62 2.78
CA ILE A 157 2.00 -0.74 3.61
C ILE A 157 3.13 -1.57 4.20
N TYR A 158 4.34 -1.02 4.11
CA TYR A 158 5.56 -1.64 4.65
C TYR A 158 6.36 -0.63 5.45
N ASP A 159 6.90 -1.11 6.56
CA ASP A 159 7.75 -0.36 7.47
C ASP A 159 8.79 -1.30 8.11
N SER A 160 9.57 -0.76 9.04
CA SER A 160 10.60 -1.51 9.77
C SER A 160 10.03 -2.67 10.61
N GLN A 161 8.81 -2.54 11.13
CA GLN A 161 8.17 -3.58 11.94
C GLN A 161 7.74 -4.74 11.05
N VAL A 162 7.13 -4.44 9.89
CA VAL A 162 6.77 -5.45 8.88
C VAL A 162 8.03 -6.13 8.31
N SER A 163 9.08 -5.35 8.01
CA SER A 163 10.37 -5.87 7.57
C SER A 163 10.95 -6.84 8.59
N ALA A 164 10.97 -6.48 9.88
CA ALA A 164 11.48 -7.33 10.95
C ALA A 164 10.65 -8.60 11.13
N ALA A 165 9.32 -8.52 11.00
CA ALA A 165 8.42 -9.66 11.13
C ALA A 165 8.56 -10.66 9.96
N LEU A 166 8.75 -10.16 8.74
CA LEU A 166 8.83 -10.99 7.53
C LEU A 166 10.27 -11.41 7.18
N GLY A 167 11.29 -10.79 7.78
CA GLY A 167 12.69 -11.02 7.42
C GLY A 167 13.05 -10.52 6.01
N TYR A 168 12.29 -9.55 5.49
CA TYR A 168 12.54 -8.97 4.16
C TYR A 168 13.46 -7.76 4.27
N PRO A 169 14.43 -7.59 3.36
CA PRO A 169 15.29 -6.42 3.34
C PRO A 169 14.50 -5.18 2.92
N ASP A 170 14.89 -4.02 3.44
CA ASP A 170 14.31 -2.73 3.10
C ASP A 170 14.89 -2.16 1.79
N ASP A 171 14.72 -2.91 0.70
CA ASP A 171 15.15 -2.50 -0.66
C ASP A 171 14.02 -1.81 -1.46
N GLY A 172 12.85 -1.67 -0.84
CA GLY A 172 11.65 -1.10 -1.45
C GLY A 172 10.95 -1.98 -2.49
N THR A 173 11.33 -3.26 -2.61
CA THR A 173 10.75 -4.23 -3.56
C THR A 173 9.95 -5.35 -2.89
N TYR A 174 9.68 -5.22 -1.58
CA TYR A 174 8.97 -6.19 -0.74
C TYR A 174 7.65 -6.72 -1.31
N TRP A 175 6.97 -5.91 -2.11
CA TRP A 175 5.64 -6.17 -2.65
C TRP A 175 5.63 -7.07 -3.90
N ALA A 176 6.79 -7.36 -4.50
CA ALA A 176 6.93 -8.25 -5.66
C ALA A 176 7.80 -9.48 -5.36
N ARG A 177 7.74 -9.96 -4.12
CA ARG A 177 8.46 -11.15 -3.65
C ARG A 177 7.55 -12.36 -3.57
#